data_AF-A0A3E1KD78-F1
#
_entry.id   AF-A0A3E1KD78-F1
#
_cell.length_a   1.000
_cell.length_b   1.000
_cell.length_c   1.000
_cell.angle_alpha   90.00
_cell.angle_beta   90.00
_cell.angle_gamma   90.00
#
_symmetry.space_group_name_H-M   'P 1'
#
loop_
_entity.id
_entity.type
_entity.pdbx_description
1 polymer ?
#
loop_
_entity_poly.entity_id
_entity_poly.type
_entity_poly.pdbx_seq_one_letter_code
_entity_poly.pdbx_strand_id
1 'polypeptide(L)'
;MKHGTNVLLAVLITLGLSGVAGAQQGKHEQGHHEMHASGELQLQRPESGKWASDESLRQGMSELEAAFGPAHAAYRNDAFDAEQAAGLADTIEQKVNFMFANCRLPADADAELHKLLAASLDAARMLRESDEPHRGLHRLHRVLQAYPEHFEHPGWAD
;
A
#
# COMPACT_ATOMS: atom_id res chain seq x y z
N MET A 1 68.35 -0.01 1.24
CA MET A 1 68.26 -0.47 -0.16
C MET A 1 69.12 -1.70 -0.35
N LYS A 2 68.53 -2.91 -0.31
CA LYS A 2 69.13 -4.16 -0.79
C LYS A 2 67.99 -5.05 -1.32
N HIS A 3 68.13 -5.37 -2.61
CA HIS A 3 67.38 -6.25 -3.54
C HIS A 3 66.69 -7.46 -2.86
N GLY A 4 65.48 -7.93 -3.17
CA GLY A 4 64.73 -7.95 -4.43
C GLY A 4 64.87 -9.33 -5.09
N THR A 5 63.86 -10.22 -5.00
CA THR A 5 63.56 -11.30 -5.97
C THR A 5 62.13 -11.83 -5.71
N ASN A 6 61.33 -11.86 -6.77
CA ASN A 6 59.97 -12.41 -6.87
C ASN A 6 59.98 -13.95 -6.88
N VAL A 7 58.76 -14.53 -6.80
CA VAL A 7 58.25 -15.64 -7.65
C VAL A 7 57.78 -16.92 -6.90
N LEU A 8 56.50 -17.25 -7.20
CA LEU A 8 55.80 -18.55 -7.26
C LEU A 8 55.37 -19.31 -5.98
N LEU A 9 54.09 -19.09 -5.65
CA LEU A 9 52.99 -20.08 -5.64
C LEU A 9 53.36 -21.57 -5.65
N ALA A 10 52.99 -22.28 -4.57
CA ALA A 10 52.74 -23.72 -4.59
C ALA A 10 51.48 -24.01 -3.77
N VAL A 11 50.41 -24.32 -4.50
CA VAL A 11 49.11 -24.78 -3.99
C VAL A 11 49.27 -26.25 -3.58
N LEU A 12 49.03 -26.57 -2.32
CA LEU A 12 48.90 -27.95 -1.85
C LEU A 12 47.42 -28.28 -1.66
N ILE A 13 46.90 -29.09 -2.58
CA ILE A 13 45.56 -29.66 -2.56
C ILE A 13 45.58 -30.86 -1.63
N THR A 14 44.94 -30.77 -0.47
CA THR A 14 44.62 -31.94 0.36
C THR A 14 43.15 -32.29 0.21
N LEU A 15 42.90 -33.40 -0.49
CA LEU A 15 41.61 -34.07 -0.56
C LEU A 15 41.27 -34.69 0.80
N GLY A 16 40.21 -34.20 1.44
CA GLY A 16 39.56 -34.86 2.57
C GLY A 16 38.10 -35.16 2.20
N LEU A 17 37.81 -36.43 1.92
CA LEU A 17 36.47 -36.92 1.60
C LEU A 17 35.98 -37.80 2.77
N SER A 18 34.95 -37.33 3.48
CA SER A 18 33.95 -38.03 4.32
C SER A 18 33.34 -36.96 5.24
N GLY A 19 32.06 -36.62 5.23
CA GLY A 19 30.89 -37.46 5.03
C GLY A 19 30.01 -37.35 6.28
N VAL A 20 29.30 -36.24 6.43
CA VAL A 20 28.08 -36.15 7.26
C VAL A 20 27.14 -35.17 6.56
N ALA A 21 26.12 -35.75 5.93
CA ALA A 21 24.96 -35.03 5.44
C ALA A 21 24.19 -34.47 6.63
N GLY A 22 24.54 -33.25 7.05
CA GLY A 22 23.66 -32.42 7.84
C GLY A 22 22.60 -31.86 6.91
N ALA A 23 21.44 -32.51 6.86
CA ALA A 23 20.28 -32.01 6.15
C ALA A 23 20.02 -30.55 6.56
N GLN A 24 19.93 -29.69 5.55
CA GLN A 24 19.41 -28.34 5.66
C GLN A 24 18.06 -28.37 6.37
N GLN A 25 18.02 -27.85 7.58
CA GLN A 25 16.83 -27.15 8.07
C GLN A 25 17.24 -25.71 8.29
N GLY A 26 17.53 -25.05 7.17
CA GLY A 26 17.15 -23.64 7.06
C GLY A 26 15.65 -23.62 7.25
N LYS A 27 15.22 -23.39 8.49
CA LYS A 27 13.90 -22.83 8.76
C LYS A 27 13.90 -21.44 8.11
N HIS A 28 13.68 -21.41 6.80
CA HIS A 28 12.77 -20.42 6.27
C HIS A 28 11.43 -20.79 6.89
N GLU A 29 11.24 -20.38 8.16
CA GLU A 29 9.94 -19.91 8.55
C GLU A 29 9.66 -18.84 7.51
N GLN A 30 8.90 -19.25 6.50
CA GLN A 30 7.96 -18.36 5.87
C GLN A 30 7.15 -17.86 7.05
N GLY A 31 7.67 -16.81 7.69
CA GLY A 31 6.82 -15.83 8.32
C GLY A 31 5.83 -15.54 7.22
N HIS A 32 4.66 -16.13 7.35
CA HIS A 32 3.49 -15.53 6.80
C HIS A 32 3.54 -14.16 7.43
N HIS A 33 4.11 -13.20 6.72
CA HIS A 33 3.76 -11.82 6.89
C HIS A 33 2.30 -11.77 6.46
N GLU A 34 1.42 -12.30 7.32
CA GLU A 34 0.17 -11.67 7.63
C GLU A 34 0.55 -10.25 8.03
N MET A 35 0.78 -9.40 7.02
CA MET A 35 0.47 -8.00 7.15
C MET A 35 -1.06 -7.91 7.24
N HIS A 36 -1.63 -8.45 8.32
CA HIS A 36 -2.75 -7.81 8.98
C HIS A 36 -2.22 -6.55 9.68
N ALA A 37 -1.51 -5.72 8.92
CA ALA A 37 -1.40 -4.34 9.24
C ALA A 37 -2.78 -3.75 8.94
N SER A 38 -3.68 -3.93 9.90
CA SER A 38 -4.54 -2.83 10.35
C SER A 38 -3.64 -1.71 10.91
N GLY A 39 -2.55 -1.39 10.21
CA GLY A 39 -1.63 -0.34 10.50
C GLY A 39 -2.42 0.93 10.28
N GLU A 40 -2.43 1.74 11.32
CA GLU A 40 -2.94 3.09 11.25
C GLU A 40 -2.37 3.77 10.00
N LEU A 41 -3.25 4.35 9.18
CA LEU A 41 -2.85 5.12 8.02
C LEU A 41 -2.09 6.36 8.53
N GLN A 42 -0.77 6.26 8.53
CA GLN A 42 0.13 7.29 9.01
C GLN A 42 0.59 8.17 7.85
N LEU A 43 0.04 9.37 7.79
CA LEU A 43 0.40 10.39 6.83
C LEU A 43 1.17 11.52 7.52
N GLN A 44 2.05 12.15 6.77
CA GLN A 44 2.77 13.34 7.20
C GLN A 44 2.20 14.59 6.53
N ARG A 45 2.38 15.73 7.19
CA ARG A 45 2.00 17.05 6.67
C ARG A 45 3.24 17.91 6.48
N PRO A 46 3.25 18.83 5.50
CA PRO A 46 4.29 19.83 5.41
C PRO A 46 4.17 20.83 6.58
N GLU A 47 5.24 21.56 6.86
CA GLU A 47 5.20 22.64 7.87
C GLU A 47 4.15 23.71 7.55
N SER A 48 3.83 23.89 6.25
CA SER A 48 2.82 24.83 5.76
C SER A 48 1.36 24.40 5.99
N GLY A 49 1.11 23.22 6.57
CA GLY A 49 -0.25 22.75 6.85
C GLY A 49 -0.63 21.53 6.02
N LYS A 50 -1.44 21.70 4.97
CA LYS A 50 -1.86 20.60 4.08
C LYS A 50 -1.01 20.60 2.81
N TRP A 51 -0.86 19.45 2.17
CA TRP A 51 -0.28 19.33 0.84
C TRP A 51 -1.22 19.93 -0.20
N ALA A 52 -0.70 20.72 -1.14
CA ALA A 52 -1.49 21.15 -2.29
C ALA A 52 -1.92 19.93 -3.13
N SER A 53 -3.16 19.92 -3.62
CA SER A 53 -3.64 18.93 -4.57
C SER A 53 -3.66 19.46 -6.00
N ASP A 54 -3.56 18.56 -6.96
CA ASP A 54 -3.89 18.86 -8.36
C ASP A 54 -5.34 18.44 -8.69
N GLU A 55 -5.76 18.74 -9.92
CA GLU A 55 -7.12 18.44 -10.39
C GLU A 55 -7.42 16.95 -10.44
N SER A 56 -6.44 16.11 -10.82
CA SER A 56 -6.66 14.67 -10.96
C SER A 56 -6.82 14.00 -9.60
N LEU A 57 -6.06 14.44 -8.59
CA LEU A 57 -6.23 14.00 -7.21
C LEU A 57 -7.60 14.39 -6.68
N ARG A 58 -8.00 15.67 -6.85
CA ARG A 58 -9.32 16.12 -6.41
C ARG A 58 -10.44 15.31 -7.05
N GLN A 59 -10.41 15.17 -8.37
CA GLN A 59 -11.39 14.39 -9.10
C GLN A 59 -11.46 12.95 -8.59
N GLY A 60 -10.33 12.26 -8.50
CA GLY A 60 -10.29 10.87 -8.04
C GLY A 60 -10.88 10.69 -6.64
N MET A 61 -10.53 11.58 -5.71
CA MET A 61 -11.02 11.51 -4.33
C MET A 61 -12.52 11.84 -4.22
N SER A 62 -13.01 12.85 -4.95
CA SER A 62 -14.45 13.17 -4.97
C SER A 62 -15.28 12.02 -5.55
N GLU A 63 -14.79 11.35 -6.58
CA GLU A 63 -15.47 10.19 -7.16
C GLU A 63 -15.47 8.99 -6.20
N LEU A 64 -14.41 8.80 -5.41
CA LEU A 64 -14.38 7.78 -4.34
C LEU A 64 -15.37 8.11 -3.21
N GLU A 65 -15.45 9.36 -2.78
CA GLU A 65 -16.42 9.81 -1.77
C GLU A 65 -17.87 9.58 -2.26
N ALA A 66 -18.15 9.95 -3.52
CA ALA A 66 -19.45 9.76 -4.13
C ALA A 66 -19.84 8.27 -4.22
N ALA A 67 -18.88 7.39 -4.51
CA ALA A 67 -19.11 5.94 -4.53
C ALA A 67 -19.28 5.33 -3.12
N PHE A 68 -18.59 5.88 -2.12
CA PHE A 68 -18.71 5.44 -0.73
C PHE A 68 -20.09 5.71 -0.13
N GLY A 69 -20.70 6.86 -0.44
CA GLY A 69 -21.98 7.28 0.15
C GLY A 69 -23.10 6.22 0.07
N PRO A 70 -23.46 5.74 -1.13
CA PRO A 70 -24.46 4.69 -1.31
C PRO A 70 -24.08 3.37 -0.65
N ALA A 71 -22.82 2.94 -0.73
CA ALA A 71 -22.34 1.71 -0.11
C ALA A 71 -22.44 1.78 1.43
N HIS A 72 -22.07 2.91 2.01
CA HIS A 72 -22.22 3.17 3.43
C HIS A 72 -23.69 3.21 3.85
N ALA A 73 -24.57 3.82 3.06
CA ALA A 73 -26.01 3.80 3.32
C ALA A 73 -26.58 2.37 3.28
N ALA A 74 -26.16 1.54 2.32
CA ALA A 74 -26.56 0.14 2.25
C ALA A 74 -26.07 -0.63 3.49
N TYR A 75 -24.83 -0.40 3.92
CA TYR A 75 -24.27 -1.04 5.12
C TYR A 75 -25.07 -0.70 6.39
N ARG A 76 -25.45 0.57 6.57
CA ARG A 76 -26.27 0.98 7.74
C ARG A 76 -27.70 0.41 7.73
N ASN A 77 -28.17 -0.07 6.60
CA ASN A 77 -29.51 -0.63 6.42
C ASN A 77 -29.49 -2.17 6.27
N ASP A 78 -28.38 -2.83 6.64
CA ASP A 78 -28.18 -4.28 6.50
C ASP A 78 -28.40 -4.81 5.07
N ALA A 79 -28.17 -3.95 4.07
CA ALA A 79 -28.38 -4.23 2.65
C ALA A 79 -27.07 -4.23 1.84
N PHE A 80 -25.91 -4.19 2.51
CA PHE A 80 -24.61 -4.24 1.86
C PHE A 80 -24.21 -5.67 1.50
N ASP A 81 -24.27 -5.99 0.22
CA ASP A 81 -24.02 -7.33 -0.31
C ASP A 81 -22.72 -7.44 -1.13
N ALA A 82 -22.43 -8.65 -1.60
CA ALA A 82 -21.22 -8.95 -2.35
C ALA A 82 -21.15 -8.24 -3.72
N GLU A 83 -22.29 -7.99 -4.37
CA GLU A 83 -22.33 -7.29 -5.66
C GLU A 83 -21.95 -5.81 -5.46
N GLN A 84 -22.53 -5.17 -4.44
CA GLN A 84 -22.18 -3.80 -4.07
C GLN A 84 -20.72 -3.68 -3.61
N ALA A 85 -20.22 -4.66 -2.84
CA ALA A 85 -18.83 -4.68 -2.43
C ALA A 85 -17.87 -4.79 -3.63
N ALA A 86 -18.17 -5.67 -4.59
CA ALA A 86 -17.40 -5.83 -5.81
C ALA A 86 -17.43 -4.57 -6.70
N GLY A 87 -18.60 -3.94 -6.86
CA GLY A 87 -18.73 -2.69 -7.64
C GLY A 87 -18.00 -1.51 -7.00
N LEU A 88 -17.99 -1.43 -5.66
CA LEU A 88 -17.17 -0.44 -4.95
C LEU A 88 -15.67 -0.72 -5.14
N ALA A 89 -15.24 -1.98 -5.07
CA ALA A 89 -13.85 -2.36 -5.34
C ALA A 89 -13.40 -2.00 -6.76
N ASP A 90 -14.23 -2.27 -7.78
CA ASP A 90 -13.96 -1.87 -9.17
C ASP A 90 -13.76 -0.36 -9.30
N THR A 91 -14.62 0.41 -8.63
CA THR A 91 -14.55 1.87 -8.63
C THR A 91 -13.24 2.33 -7.98
N ILE A 92 -12.87 1.76 -6.83
CA ILE A 92 -11.63 2.10 -6.15
C ILE A 92 -10.42 1.89 -7.05
N GLU A 93 -10.30 0.69 -7.64
CA GLU A 93 -9.19 0.35 -8.53
C GLU A 93 -9.14 1.29 -9.75
N GLN A 94 -10.29 1.60 -10.34
CA GLN A 94 -10.38 2.53 -11.46
C GLN A 94 -9.88 3.93 -11.10
N LYS A 95 -10.30 4.49 -9.96
CA LYS A 95 -9.88 5.84 -9.55
C LYS A 95 -8.44 5.91 -9.09
N VAL A 96 -7.95 4.87 -8.41
CA VAL A 96 -6.52 4.76 -8.07
C VAL A 96 -5.66 4.74 -9.33
N ASN A 97 -6.02 3.91 -10.33
CA ASN A 97 -5.30 3.87 -11.61
C ASN A 97 -5.36 5.20 -12.36
N PHE A 98 -6.51 5.88 -12.34
CA PHE A 98 -6.63 7.23 -12.90
C PHE A 98 -5.67 8.21 -12.22
N MET A 99 -5.59 8.21 -10.89
CA MET A 99 -4.70 9.10 -10.15
C MET A 99 -3.23 8.79 -10.44
N PHE A 100 -2.81 7.53 -10.48
CA PHE A 100 -1.45 7.16 -10.89
C PHE A 100 -1.09 7.66 -12.30
N ALA A 101 -2.05 7.65 -13.23
CA ALA A 101 -1.79 8.04 -14.62
C ALA A 101 -1.78 9.56 -14.83
N ASN A 102 -2.47 10.33 -13.98
CA ASN A 102 -2.78 11.73 -14.28
C ASN A 102 -2.30 12.73 -13.22
N CYS A 103 -2.13 12.32 -11.95
CA CYS A 103 -1.63 13.21 -10.90
C CYS A 103 -0.19 13.64 -11.18
N ARG A 104 0.11 14.89 -10.79
CA ARG A 104 1.40 15.56 -10.93
C ARG A 104 1.66 16.38 -9.67
N LEU A 105 2.05 15.66 -8.62
CA LEU A 105 2.43 16.26 -7.36
C LEU A 105 3.96 16.38 -7.23
N PRO A 106 4.44 17.33 -6.40
CA PRO A 106 5.82 17.28 -5.91
C PRO A 106 6.09 15.95 -5.19
N ALA A 107 7.35 15.48 -5.22
CA ALA A 107 7.73 14.15 -4.75
C ALA A 107 7.28 13.84 -3.30
N ASP A 108 7.39 14.79 -2.39
CA ASP A 108 7.01 14.58 -0.99
C ASP A 108 5.49 14.43 -0.81
N ALA A 109 4.71 15.24 -1.53
CA ALA A 109 3.25 15.12 -1.54
C ALA A 109 2.80 13.81 -2.21
N ASP A 110 3.48 13.40 -3.28
CA ASP A 110 3.24 12.14 -3.98
C ASP A 110 3.53 10.91 -3.11
N ALA A 111 4.58 10.96 -2.27
CA ALA A 111 4.88 9.91 -1.31
C ALA A 111 3.75 9.71 -0.28
N GLU A 112 3.13 10.79 0.19
CA GLU A 112 1.96 10.72 1.07
C GLU A 112 0.71 10.26 0.33
N LEU A 113 0.51 10.68 -0.92
CA LEU A 113 -0.57 10.19 -1.78
C LEU A 113 -0.46 8.67 -1.97
N HIS A 114 0.74 8.13 -2.23
CA HIS A 114 0.93 6.70 -2.41
C HIS A 114 0.50 5.86 -1.21
N LYS A 115 0.62 6.37 0.03
CA LYS A 115 0.11 5.69 1.21
C LYS A 115 -1.43 5.64 1.23
N LEU A 116 -2.09 6.74 0.84
CA LEU A 116 -3.54 6.77 0.67
C LEU A 116 -3.99 5.77 -0.41
N LEU A 117 -3.35 5.79 -1.57
CA LEU A 117 -3.69 4.91 -2.69
C LEU A 117 -3.48 3.43 -2.37
N ALA A 118 -2.38 3.09 -1.66
CA ALA A 118 -2.14 1.74 -1.19
C ALA A 118 -3.22 1.28 -0.20
N ALA A 119 -3.65 2.14 0.73
CA ALA A 119 -4.74 1.84 1.65
C ALA A 119 -6.09 1.70 0.94
N SER A 120 -6.34 2.45 -0.14
CA SER A 120 -7.51 2.29 -1.00
C SER A 120 -7.50 0.93 -1.72
N LEU A 121 -6.36 0.51 -2.29
CA LEU A 121 -6.26 -0.81 -2.94
C LEU A 121 -6.42 -1.96 -1.95
N ASP A 122 -5.91 -1.80 -0.73
CA ASP A 122 -6.16 -2.75 0.37
C ASP A 122 -7.67 -2.82 0.71
N ALA A 123 -8.36 -1.67 0.75
CA ALA A 123 -9.82 -1.65 0.90
C ALA A 123 -10.54 -2.40 -0.24
N ALA A 124 -10.13 -2.20 -1.49
CA ALA A 124 -10.69 -2.91 -2.66
C ALA A 124 -10.48 -4.42 -2.55
N ARG A 125 -9.29 -4.85 -2.14
CA ARG A 125 -9.00 -6.27 -1.88
C ARG A 125 -9.93 -6.84 -0.81
N MET A 126 -10.05 -6.17 0.33
CA MET A 126 -10.92 -6.61 1.44
C MET A 126 -12.39 -6.67 1.03
N LEU A 127 -12.86 -5.75 0.18
CA LEU A 127 -14.22 -5.76 -0.34
C LEU A 127 -14.51 -7.01 -1.19
N ARG A 128 -13.52 -7.55 -1.91
CA ARG A 128 -13.69 -8.73 -2.78
C ARG A 128 -13.43 -10.06 -2.08
N GLU A 129 -12.39 -10.11 -1.25
CA GLU A 129 -11.82 -11.38 -0.77
C GLU A 129 -12.24 -11.73 0.66
N SER A 130 -12.82 -10.79 1.41
CA SER A 130 -13.14 -10.98 2.82
C SER A 130 -14.52 -11.62 3.01
N ASP A 131 -14.63 -12.52 3.99
CA ASP A 131 -15.92 -12.95 4.56
C ASP A 131 -16.65 -11.80 5.27
N GLU A 132 -15.93 -10.70 5.54
CA GLU A 132 -16.40 -9.48 6.17
C GLU A 132 -16.11 -8.25 5.26
N PRO A 133 -16.85 -8.06 4.15
CA PRO A 133 -16.58 -6.98 3.18
C PRO A 133 -16.73 -5.57 3.79
N HIS A 134 -17.51 -5.43 4.87
CA HIS A 134 -17.64 -4.19 5.63
C HIS A 134 -16.30 -3.68 6.20
N ARG A 135 -15.31 -4.56 6.40
CA ARG A 135 -13.95 -4.16 6.82
C ARG A 135 -13.26 -3.33 5.74
N GLY A 136 -13.45 -3.69 4.47
CA GLY A 136 -12.96 -2.90 3.33
C GLY A 136 -13.68 -1.56 3.22
N LEU A 137 -15.00 -1.54 3.44
CA LEU A 137 -15.78 -0.29 3.51
C LEU A 137 -15.25 0.65 4.62
N HIS A 138 -14.96 0.11 5.81
CA HIS A 138 -14.36 0.87 6.91
C HIS A 138 -12.94 1.37 6.55
N ARG A 139 -12.12 0.56 5.89
CA ARG A 139 -10.79 0.98 5.42
C ARG A 139 -10.87 2.14 4.43
N LEU A 140 -11.81 2.09 3.47
CA LEU A 140 -12.06 3.19 2.55
C LEU A 140 -12.53 4.46 3.28
N HIS A 141 -13.40 4.30 4.29
CA HIS A 141 -13.83 5.44 5.11
C HIS A 141 -12.64 6.12 5.80
N ARG A 142 -11.68 5.36 6.33
CA ARG A 142 -10.46 5.92 6.95
C ARG A 142 -9.59 6.68 5.95
N VAL A 143 -9.50 6.21 4.71
CA VAL A 143 -8.83 6.95 3.62
C VAL A 143 -9.54 8.29 3.37
N LEU A 144 -10.87 8.27 3.22
CA LEU A 144 -11.68 9.45 2.95
C LEU A 144 -11.66 10.46 4.10
N GLN A 145 -11.53 10.01 5.35
CA GLN A 145 -11.31 10.88 6.51
C GLN A 145 -9.91 11.49 6.53
N ALA A 146 -8.89 10.70 6.18
CA ALA A 146 -7.51 11.16 6.23
C ALA A 146 -7.18 12.16 5.11
N TYR A 147 -7.81 12.03 3.94
CA TYR A 147 -7.55 12.87 2.78
C TYR A 147 -7.71 14.38 3.06
N PRO A 148 -8.87 14.91 3.50
CA PRO A 148 -9.04 16.33 3.72
C PRO A 148 -8.18 16.86 4.86
N GLU A 149 -7.71 16.01 5.79
CA GLU A 149 -6.79 16.41 6.87
C GLU A 149 -5.36 16.66 6.38
N HIS A 150 -4.97 16.05 5.25
CA HIS A 150 -3.59 16.05 4.76
C HIS A 150 -3.44 16.78 3.41
N PHE A 151 -4.48 16.82 2.57
CA PHE A 151 -4.46 17.45 1.26
C PHE A 151 -5.49 18.57 1.18
N GLU A 152 -5.12 19.65 0.51
CA GLU A 152 -6.04 20.74 0.20
C GLU A 152 -7.05 20.26 -0.83
N HIS A 153 -8.34 20.43 -0.55
CA HIS A 153 -9.40 20.18 -1.52
C HIS A 153 -10.50 21.23 -1.31
N PRO A 154 -10.51 22.32 -2.09
CA PRO A 154 -11.55 23.33 -1.97
C PRO A 154 -12.95 22.73 -2.20
N GLY A 155 -13.85 22.88 -1.23
CA GLY A 155 -15.21 22.37 -1.34
C GLY A 155 -15.39 20.90 -0.95
N TRP A 156 -14.38 20.25 -0.37
CA TRP A 156 -14.59 18.97 0.30
C TRP A 156 -15.61 19.13 1.43
N ALA A 157 -16.62 18.27 1.45
CA ALA A 157 -17.68 18.35 2.45
C ALA A 157 -17.14 17.95 3.83
N ASP A 158 -17.44 18.77 4.84
CA ASP A 158 -17.19 18.46 6.27
C ASP A 158 -18.22 17.46 6.82
#